data_AF-A0A531M5T6-F1
#
_entry.id   AF-A0A531M5T6-F1
#
_cell.length_a   1.000
_cell.length_b   1.000
_cell.length_c   1.000
_cell.angle_alpha   90.00
_cell.angle_beta   90.00
_cell.angle_gamma   90.00
#
_symmetry.space_group_name_H-M   'P 1'
#
loop_
_entity.id
_entity.type
_entity.pdbx_description
1 polymer ?
#
loop_
_entity_poly.entity_id
_entity_poly.type
_entity_poly.pdbx_seq_one_letter_code
_entity_poly.pdbx_strand_id
1 'polypeptide(L)'
;LLDSEPTEAADLAFHRAIASATSNPFYVEMLDVLGRRAVPSERTTPWSIELVQSQDYQRGLQREHLVILNAIISGDAEAAREAMRTHLTASQQRYRERLHARQAFHVSSVKAAAGE
;
A
#
# COMPACT_ATOMS: atom_id res chain seq x y z
N LEU A 1 -15.56 10.56 14.91
CA LEU A 1 -15.30 9.15 14.57
C LEU A 1 -15.11 9.08 13.06
N LEU A 2 -13.87 9.18 12.58
CA LEU A 2 -13.56 8.61 11.28
C LEU A 2 -13.25 7.15 11.61
N ASP A 3 -14.28 6.32 11.54
CA ASP A 3 -14.12 4.89 11.71
C ASP A 3 -13.03 4.42 10.76
N SER A 4 -12.23 3.47 11.24
CA SER A 4 -11.19 2.79 10.48
C SER A 4 -11.83 1.96 9.37
N GLU A 5 -12.35 2.64 8.35
CA GLU A 5 -12.77 2.02 7.10
C GLU A 5 -11.55 1.32 6.50
N PRO A 6 -11.70 0.11 5.96
CA PRO A 6 -10.58 -0.65 5.44
C PRO A 6 -9.95 0.09 4.25
N THR A 7 -8.84 0.79 4.50
CA THR A 7 -8.08 1.57 3.51
C THR A 7 -7.73 0.75 2.28
N GLU A 8 -7.48 -0.56 2.45
CA GLU A 8 -7.19 -1.48 1.36
C GLU A 8 -8.24 -1.45 0.23
N ALA A 9 -9.53 -1.38 0.57
CA ALA A 9 -10.59 -1.41 -0.43
C ALA A 9 -10.62 -0.10 -1.22
N ALA A 10 -10.40 1.03 -0.53
CA ALA A 10 -10.31 2.34 -1.15
C ALA A 10 -9.07 2.46 -2.06
N ASP A 11 -7.91 1.96 -1.60
CA ASP A 11 -6.67 1.97 -2.37
C ASP A 11 -6.77 1.12 -3.64
N LEU A 12 -7.35 -0.08 -3.53
CA LEU A 12 -7.58 -0.95 -4.67
C LEU A 12 -8.56 -0.32 -5.66
N ALA A 13 -9.63 0.30 -5.16
CA ALA A 13 -10.58 1.02 -6.00
C ALA A 13 -9.93 2.20 -6.74
N PHE A 14 -9.05 2.95 -6.07
CA PHE A 14 -8.27 4.03 -6.68
C PHE A 14 -7.40 3.53 -7.83
N HIS A 15 -6.63 2.46 -7.60
CA HIS A 15 -5.77 1.88 -8.64
C HIS A 15 -6.59 1.35 -9.82
N ARG A 16 -7.72 0.69 -9.54
CA ARG A 16 -8.62 0.16 -10.55
C ARG A 16 -9.27 1.26 -11.39
N ALA A 17 -9.61 2.40 -10.79
CA ALA A 17 -10.16 3.55 -11.49
C ALA A 17 -9.13 4.12 -12.50
N ILE A 18 -7.87 4.29 -12.09
CA ILE A 18 -6.79 4.72 -12.98
C ILE A 18 -6.60 3.72 -14.12
N ALA A 19 -6.52 2.42 -13.81
CA ALA A 19 -6.37 1.38 -14.83
C ALA A 19 -7.53 1.41 -15.85
N SER A 20 -8.77 1.57 -15.38
CA SER A 20 -9.94 1.65 -16.24
C SER A 20 -9.91 2.86 -17.17
N ALA A 21 -9.34 3.99 -16.70
CA ALA A 21 -9.20 5.21 -17.50
C ALA A 21 -8.17 5.10 -18.63
N THR A 22 -7.26 4.10 -18.59
CA THR A 22 -6.26 3.90 -19.67
C THR A 22 -6.85 3.30 -20.96
N SER A 23 -8.12 2.86 -20.94
CA SER A 23 -8.77 2.13 -22.03
C SER A 23 -8.04 0.83 -22.43
N ASN A 24 -7.20 0.28 -21.53
CA ASN A 24 -6.55 -1.01 -21.69
C ASN A 24 -7.10 -2.01 -20.65
N PRO A 25 -7.96 -2.98 -21.05
CA PRO A 25 -8.62 -3.90 -20.13
C PRO A 25 -7.63 -4.82 -19.39
N PHE A 26 -6.45 -5.07 -19.96
CA PHE A 26 -5.42 -5.92 -19.35
C PHE A 26 -4.99 -5.39 -17.97
N TYR A 27 -4.91 -4.08 -17.78
CA TYR A 27 -4.52 -3.51 -16.48
C TYR A 27 -5.57 -3.75 -15.40
N VAL A 28 -6.85 -3.71 -15.76
CA VAL A 28 -7.95 -4.00 -14.84
C VAL A 28 -7.96 -5.48 -14.49
N GLU A 29 -7.83 -6.36 -15.48
CA GLU A 29 -7.74 -7.81 -15.26
C GLU A 29 -6.55 -8.18 -14.36
N MET A 30 -5.39 -7.58 -14.58
CA MET A 30 -4.21 -7.81 -13.75
C MET A 30 -4.46 -7.39 -12.28
N LEU A 31 -5.09 -6.24 -12.06
CA LEU A 31 -5.44 -5.78 -10.71
C LEU A 31 -6.50 -6.68 -10.06
N ASP A 32 -7.49 -7.14 -10.82
CA ASP A 32 -8.53 -8.04 -10.32
C ASP A 32 -7.95 -9.42 -9.95
N VAL A 33 -6.98 -9.94 -10.72
CA VAL A 33 -6.24 -11.18 -10.41
C VAL A 33 -5.39 -11.04 -9.14
N LEU A 34 -4.69 -9.92 -8.97
CA LEU A 34 -3.94 -9.64 -7.75
C LEU A 34 -4.88 -9.41 -6.55
N GLY A 35 -6.07 -8.87 -6.79
CA GLY A 35 -7.11 -8.62 -5.80
C GLY A 35 -6.58 -7.83 -4.60
N ARG A 36 -6.95 -8.26 -3.39
CA ARG A 36 -6.48 -7.64 -2.14
C ARG A 36 -4.97 -7.76 -1.89
N ARG A 37 -4.24 -8.57 -2.66
CA ARG A 37 -2.77 -8.65 -2.56
C ARG A 37 -2.08 -7.52 -3.33
N ALA A 38 -2.80 -6.81 -4.21
CA ALA A 38 -2.27 -5.65 -4.93
C ALA A 38 -1.97 -4.47 -4.00
N VAL A 39 -2.66 -4.42 -2.86
CA VAL A 39 -2.50 -3.37 -1.84
C VAL A 39 -1.94 -3.98 -0.55
N PRO A 40 -1.20 -3.19 0.25
CA PRO A 40 -0.72 -3.66 1.55
C PRO A 40 -1.90 -4.09 2.43
N SER A 41 -2.04 -5.40 2.69
CA SER A 41 -3.15 -5.93 3.51
C SER A 41 -2.77 -6.14 4.98
N GLU A 42 -3.71 -5.78 5.86
CA GLU A 42 -3.74 -5.78 7.32
C GLU A 42 -4.01 -7.17 7.93
N ARG A 43 -4.55 -8.12 7.14
CA ARG A 43 -5.23 -9.31 7.71
C ARG A 43 -4.35 -10.48 8.15
N THR A 44 -3.03 -10.44 7.94
CA THR A 44 -2.20 -11.64 8.12
C THR A 44 -1.46 -11.73 9.45
N THR A 45 -1.36 -10.65 10.25
CA THR A 45 -0.67 -10.73 11.56
C THR A 45 -1.16 -9.67 12.55
N PRO A 46 -1.58 -10.02 13.78
CA PRO A 46 -2.09 -9.06 14.79
C PRO A 46 -1.13 -7.92 15.14
N TRP A 47 0.18 -8.15 15.00
CA TRP A 47 1.23 -7.25 15.50
C TRP A 47 1.86 -6.36 14.41
N SER A 48 1.47 -6.54 13.14
CA SER A 48 1.84 -5.62 12.04
C SER A 48 0.79 -4.53 11.79
N ILE A 49 -0.30 -4.57 12.54
CA ILE A 49 -1.48 -3.71 12.38
C ILE A 49 -1.17 -2.28 12.87
N GLU A 50 -0.45 -2.12 13.98
CA GLU A 50 -0.15 -0.78 14.55
C GLU A 50 0.65 0.14 13.60
N LEU A 51 1.56 -0.40 12.80
CA LEU A 51 2.40 0.41 11.91
C LEU A 51 1.61 0.95 10.70
N VAL A 52 0.74 0.11 10.13
CA VAL A 52 -0.07 0.40 8.91
C VAL A 52 -1.35 1.18 9.25
N GLN A 53 -1.88 1.01 10.46
CA GLN A 53 -3.01 1.78 10.97
C GLN A 53 -2.59 3.10 11.62
N SER A 54 -1.29 3.42 11.66
CA SER A 54 -0.86 4.73 12.13
C SER A 54 -1.45 5.83 11.25
N GLN A 55 -2.02 6.86 11.87
CA GLN A 55 -2.55 8.02 11.13
C GLN A 55 -1.48 8.67 10.25
N ASP A 56 -0.21 8.60 10.63
CA ASP A 56 0.90 9.15 9.85
C ASP A 56 1.11 8.37 8.55
N TYR A 57 1.06 7.04 8.58
CA TYR A 57 1.10 6.20 7.40
C TYR A 57 -0.04 6.53 6.44
N GLN A 58 -1.28 6.54 6.97
CA GLN A 58 -2.49 6.80 6.18
C GLN A 58 -2.44 8.20 5.53
N ARG A 59 -2.03 9.22 6.28
CA ARG A 59 -1.86 10.58 5.74
C ARG A 59 -0.77 10.65 4.68
N GLY A 60 0.35 9.94 4.85
CA GLY A 60 1.41 9.84 3.86
C GLY A 60 0.91 9.24 2.55
N LEU A 61 0.19 8.12 2.63
CA LEU A 61 -0.37 7.42 1.48
C LEU A 61 -1.38 8.29 0.71
N GLN A 62 -2.27 8.96 1.43
CA GLN A 62 -3.24 9.88 0.81
C GLN A 62 -2.56 11.05 0.10
N ARG A 63 -1.44 11.56 0.63
CA ARG A 63 -0.64 12.59 -0.06
C ARG A 63 -0.04 12.05 -1.36
N GLU A 64 0.50 10.83 -1.36
CA GLU A 64 1.02 10.18 -2.57
C GLU A 64 -0.09 10.03 -3.64
N HIS A 65 -1.28 9.57 -3.24
CA HIS A 65 -2.43 9.47 -4.15
C HIS A 65 -2.87 10.82 -4.72
N LEU A 66 -2.88 11.88 -3.91
CA LEU A 66 -3.23 13.22 -4.38
C LEU A 66 -2.22 13.73 -5.43
N VAL A 67 -0.93 13.44 -5.29
CA VAL A 67 0.08 13.81 -6.29
C VAL A 67 -0.20 13.12 -7.62
N ILE A 68 -0.51 11.81 -7.60
CA ILE A 68 -0.88 11.04 -8.79
C ILE A 68 -2.14 11.63 -9.44
N LEU A 69 -3.19 11.84 -8.63
CA LEU A 69 -4.47 12.35 -9.10
C LEU A 69 -4.33 13.73 -9.76
N ASN A 70 -3.58 14.64 -9.14
CA ASN A 70 -3.37 15.98 -9.68
C ASN A 70 -2.64 15.95 -11.02
N ALA A 71 -1.63 15.08 -11.18
CA ALA A 71 -0.93 14.92 -12.44
C ALA A 71 -1.83 14.34 -13.56
N ILE A 72 -2.74 13.42 -13.20
CA ILE A 72 -3.74 12.89 -14.13
C ILE A 72 -4.73 13.99 -14.53
N ILE A 73 -5.25 14.76 -13.57
CA ILE A 73 -6.20 15.86 -13.83
C ILE A 73 -5.57 16.94 -14.72
N SER A 74 -4.28 17.24 -14.53
CA SER A 74 -3.57 18.21 -15.38
C SER A 74 -3.23 17.68 -16.77
N GLY A 75 -3.50 16.40 -17.06
CA GLY A 75 -3.17 15.77 -18.33
C GLY A 75 -1.67 15.54 -18.54
N ASP A 76 -0.86 15.60 -17.47
CA ASP A 76 0.58 15.40 -17.56
C ASP A 76 0.91 13.91 -17.36
N ALA A 77 1.01 13.20 -18.47
CA ALA A 77 1.28 11.77 -18.48
C ALA A 77 2.66 11.41 -17.89
N GLU A 78 3.66 12.28 -18.02
CA GLU A 78 5.01 12.01 -17.48
C GLU A 78 5.02 12.19 -15.97
N ALA A 79 4.43 13.28 -15.46
CA ALA A 79 4.28 13.51 -14.04
C ALA A 79 3.44 12.41 -13.37
N ALA A 80 2.35 11.96 -14.01
CA ALA A 80 1.53 10.87 -13.48
C ALA A 80 2.31 9.55 -13.39
N ARG A 81 3.14 9.25 -14.40
CA ARG A 81 4.00 8.07 -14.42
C ARG A 81 5.03 8.13 -13.30
N GLU A 82 5.72 9.25 -13.14
CA GLU A 82 6.76 9.40 -12.11
C GLU A 82 6.17 9.36 -10.70
N ALA A 83 5.02 10.00 -10.49
CA ALA A 83 4.29 9.95 -9.23
C ALA A 83 3.88 8.51 -8.86
N MET A 84 3.35 7.74 -9.82
CA MET A 84 2.99 6.34 -9.59
C MET A 84 4.23 5.47 -9.30
N ARG A 85 5.35 5.67 -10.02
CA ARG A 85 6.62 4.97 -9.74
C ARG A 85 7.12 5.26 -8.34
N THR A 86 7.08 6.52 -7.92
CA THR A 86 7.47 6.94 -6.57
C THR A 86 6.60 6.27 -5.51
N HIS A 87 5.28 6.29 -5.69
CA HIS A 87 4.32 5.64 -4.80
C HIS A 87 4.57 4.13 -4.66
N LEU A 88 4.73 3.41 -5.78
CA LEU A 88 4.98 1.96 -5.75
C LEU A 88 6.33 1.63 -5.09
N THR A 89 7.36 2.43 -5.34
CA THR A 89 8.69 2.26 -4.71
C THR A 89 8.61 2.47 -3.20
N ALA A 90 7.90 3.51 -2.76
CA ALA A 90 7.68 3.78 -1.34
C ALA A 90 6.87 2.66 -0.67
N SER A 91 5.84 2.15 -1.35
CA SER A 91 5.05 1.00 -0.89
C SER A 91 5.91 -0.26 -0.73
N GLN A 92 6.77 -0.56 -1.71
CA GLN A 92 7.70 -1.68 -1.63
C GLN A 92 8.68 -1.52 -0.46
N GLN A 93 9.22 -0.33 -0.24
CA GLN A 93 10.13 -0.06 0.87
C GLN A 93 9.46 -0.28 2.23
N ARG A 94 8.25 0.28 2.41
CA ARG A 94 7.42 0.06 3.61
C ARG A 94 7.13 -1.42 3.84
N TYR A 95 6.88 -2.18 2.77
CA TYR A 95 6.69 -3.62 2.86
C TYR A 95 7.96 -4.37 3.31
N ARG A 96 9.14 -3.99 2.80
CA ARG A 96 10.43 -4.58 3.22
C ARG A 96 10.71 -4.32 4.69
N GLU A 97 10.51 -3.09 5.15
CA GLU A 97 10.65 -2.72 6.57
C GLU A 97 9.75 -3.57 7.46
N ARG A 98 8.51 -3.82 7.03
CA ARG A 98 7.59 -4.73 7.72
C ARG A 98 8.12 -6.16 7.82
N LEU A 99 8.69 -6.69 6.74
CA LEU A 99 9.29 -8.03 6.75
C LEU A 99 10.49 -8.11 7.69
N HIS A 100 11.35 -7.09 7.69
CA HIS A 100 12.49 -7.00 8.60
C HIS A 100 12.05 -6.92 10.06
N ALA A 101 11.06 -6.07 10.39
CA ALA A 101 10.51 -5.96 11.73
C ALA A 101 9.91 -7.29 12.21
N ARG A 102 9.19 -8.00 11.34
CA ARG A 102 8.65 -9.34 11.63
C ARG A 102 9.76 -10.35 11.93
N GLN A 103 10.85 -10.33 11.15
CA GLN A 103 11.98 -11.22 11.35
C GLN A 103 12.69 -10.95 12.68
N ALA A 104 12.98 -9.68 12.99
CA ALA A 104 13.62 -9.29 14.25
C ALA A 104 12.80 -9.73 15.47
N PHE A 105 11.47 -9.55 15.41
CA PHE A 105 10.56 -10.00 16.46
C PHE A 105 10.57 -11.52 16.63
N HIS A 106 10.51 -12.28 15.52
CA HIS A 106 10.57 -13.74 15.59
C HIS A 106 11.87 -14.22 16.23
N VAL A 107 13.01 -13.64 15.87
CA VAL A 107 14.32 -13.99 16.44
C VAL A 107 14.34 -13.71 17.95
N SER A 108 13.85 -12.54 18.38
CA SER A 108 13.75 -12.18 19.80
C SER A 108 12.83 -13.13 20.59
N SER A 109 11.68 -13.49 20.01
CA SER A 109 10.70 -14.39 20.63
C SER A 109 11.24 -15.82 20.81
N VAL A 110 11.96 -16.33 19.80
CA VAL A 110 12.63 -17.65 19.88
C VAL A 110 13.72 -17.64 20.94
N LYS A 111 14.52 -16.58 21.02
CA LYS A 111 15.57 -16.44 22.04
C LYS A 111 14.99 -16.40 23.46
N ALA A 112 13.93 -15.62 23.67
CA ALA A 112 13.23 -15.55 24.94
C ALA A 112 12.62 -16.90 25.37
N ALA A 113 12.09 -17.68 24.41
CA ALA A 113 11.57 -19.02 24.68
C ALA A 113 12.66 -20.06 24.95
N ALA A 114 13.88 -19.84 24.47
CA ALA A 114 15.04 -20.69 24.70
C ALA A 114 15.76 -20.42 26.03
N GLY A 115 15.38 -19.37 26.77
CA GLY A 115 15.93 -19.06 28.10
C GLY A 115 17.32 -18.42 28.10
N GLU A 116 17.70 -17.72 27.02
CA GLU A 116 18.96 -16.94 26.90
C GLU A 116 18.76 -15.43 27.01
#